data_AF-A0A7L2SS61-F1
#
_entry.id   AF-A0A7L2SS61-F1
#
_cell.length_a   1.000
_cell.length_b   1.000
_cell.length_c   1.000
_cell.angle_alpha   90.00
_cell.angle_beta   90.00
_cell.angle_gamma   90.00
#
_symmetry.space_group_name_H-M   'P 1'
#
loop_
_entity.id
_entity.type
_entity.pdbx_description
1 polymer ?
#
loop_
_entity_poly.entity_id
_entity_poly.type
_entity_poly.pdbx_seq_one_letter_code
_entity_poly.pdbx_strand_id
1 'polypeptide(L)'
;TKWLQHLSVLLKSALLVVHAVDRDQRPVLVHCSDGWDRTPQIVALAKLLLDPYYRTTEGFQVLVETEWLDFGHKFADRCGHGENSDDLNERCPVFLQWLDCVHQLQRQFPCSFE
;
A
#
# COMPACT_ATOMS: atom_id res chain seq x y z
N THR A 1 13.72 10.68 -12.49
CA THR A 1 13.30 10.04 -11.22
C THR A 1 12.13 9.06 -11.38
N LYS A 2 11.19 9.20 -12.34
CA LYS A 2 10.05 8.27 -12.57
C LYS A 2 9.10 8.02 -11.37
N TRP A 3 9.28 8.73 -10.26
CA TRP A 3 8.50 8.58 -9.02
C TRP A 3 6.99 8.62 -9.26
N LEU A 4 6.48 9.70 -9.87
CA LEU A 4 5.05 9.86 -10.17
C LEU A 4 4.51 8.77 -11.12
N GLN A 5 5.35 8.25 -12.01
CA GLN A 5 4.98 7.13 -12.87
C GLN A 5 4.75 5.85 -12.03
N HIS A 6 5.61 5.59 -11.05
CA HIS A 6 5.43 4.47 -10.13
C HIS A 6 4.17 4.62 -9.27
N LEU A 7 3.93 5.81 -8.69
CA LEU A 7 2.69 6.07 -7.94
C LEU A 7 1.44 5.88 -8.81
N SER A 8 1.48 6.37 -10.06
CA SER A 8 0.37 6.20 -11.01
C SER A 8 0.09 4.73 -11.30
N VAL A 9 1.13 3.91 -11.45
CA VAL A 9 0.96 2.45 -11.65
C VAL A 9 0.36 1.80 -10.41
N LEU A 10 0.82 2.13 -9.19
CA LEU A 10 0.25 1.59 -7.95
C LEU A 10 -1.24 1.92 -7.80
N LEU A 11 -1.61 3.19 -8.00
CA LEU A 11 -3.01 3.62 -7.93
C LEU A 11 -3.88 2.94 -9.00
N LYS A 12 -3.36 2.79 -10.23
CA LYS A 12 -4.07 2.07 -11.31
C LYS A 12 -4.25 0.59 -10.96
N SER A 13 -3.23 -0.06 -10.42
CA SER A 13 -3.31 -1.46 -10.00
C SER A 13 -4.34 -1.64 -8.88
N ALA A 14 -4.37 -0.75 -7.89
CA ALA A 14 -5.40 -0.77 -6.85
C ALA A 14 -6.81 -0.60 -7.45
N LEU A 15 -7.01 0.34 -8.38
CA LEU A 15 -8.28 0.52 -9.07
C LEU A 15 -8.74 -0.72 -9.86
N LEU A 16 -7.82 -1.49 -10.45
CA LEU A 16 -8.17 -2.75 -11.09
C LEU A 16 -8.74 -3.75 -10.09
N VAL A 17 -8.17 -3.84 -8.88
CA VAL A 17 -8.69 -4.67 -7.78
C VAL A 17 -10.07 -4.16 -7.34
N VAL A 18 -10.21 -2.86 -7.11
CA VAL A 18 -11.48 -2.22 -6.73
C VAL A 18 -12.57 -2.53 -7.75
N HIS A 19 -12.31 -2.37 -9.04
CA HIS A 19 -13.30 -2.64 -10.09
C HIS A 19 -13.70 -4.11 -10.15
N ALA A 20 -12.74 -5.03 -10.04
CA ALA A 20 -13.04 -6.46 -10.04
C ALA A 20 -13.91 -6.86 -8.84
N VAL A 21 -13.65 -6.30 -7.66
CA VAL A 21 -14.40 -6.60 -6.42
C VAL A 21 -15.77 -5.91 -6.42
N ASP A 22 -15.80 -4.58 -6.57
CA ASP A 22 -17.01 -3.77 -6.37
C ASP A 22 -17.96 -3.81 -7.57
N ARG A 23 -17.43 -3.77 -8.80
CA ARG A 23 -18.29 -3.72 -10.00
C ARG A 23 -18.54 -5.10 -10.58
N ASP A 24 -17.48 -5.88 -10.75
CA ASP A 24 -17.60 -7.18 -11.41
C ASP A 24 -18.00 -8.29 -10.45
N GLN A 25 -17.97 -8.05 -9.13
CA GLN A 25 -18.33 -9.02 -8.09
C GLN A 25 -17.49 -10.31 -8.18
N ARG A 26 -16.19 -10.17 -8.46
CA ARG A 26 -15.24 -11.29 -8.62
C ARG A 26 -14.17 -11.28 -7.53
N PRO A 27 -13.82 -12.46 -6.97
CA PRO A 27 -12.67 -12.57 -6.08
C PRO A 27 -11.37 -12.29 -6.84
N VAL A 28 -10.41 -11.66 -6.15
CA VAL A 28 -9.11 -11.29 -6.72
C VAL A 28 -8.00 -11.86 -5.84
N LEU A 29 -7.01 -12.49 -6.48
CA LEU A 29 -5.74 -12.86 -5.85
C LEU A 29 -4.68 -11.83 -6.25
N VAL A 30 -4.11 -11.14 -5.26
CA VAL A 30 -2.98 -10.22 -5.47
C VAL A 30 -1.72 -10.90 -4.95
N HIS A 31 -0.69 -11.02 -5.80
CA HIS A 31 0.61 -11.53 -5.39
C HIS A 31 1.74 -10.80 -6.13
N CYS A 32 2.95 -10.90 -5.60
CA CYS A 32 4.17 -10.53 -6.33
C CYS A 32 5.19 -11.68 -6.25
N SER A 33 6.49 -11.38 -6.22
CA SER A 33 7.53 -12.42 -6.09
C SER A 33 7.46 -13.08 -4.71
N ASP A 34 7.75 -12.31 -3.66
CA ASP A 34 7.77 -12.80 -2.27
C ASP A 34 6.51 -12.42 -1.48
N GLY A 35 5.71 -11.50 -2.00
CA GLY A 35 4.43 -11.13 -1.39
C GLY A 35 4.49 -10.03 -0.32
N TRP A 36 5.65 -9.63 0.19
CA TRP A 36 5.74 -8.67 1.32
C TRP A 36 6.00 -7.21 0.92
N ASP A 37 6.16 -6.89 -0.38
CA ASP A 37 6.44 -5.51 -0.85
C ASP A 37 5.31 -4.93 -1.70
N ARG A 38 5.17 -5.38 -2.95
CA ARG A 38 4.17 -4.82 -3.89
C ARG A 38 2.74 -5.26 -3.59
N THR A 39 2.58 -6.42 -2.96
CA THR A 39 1.26 -6.94 -2.58
C THR A 39 0.59 -6.04 -1.54
N PRO A 40 1.21 -5.72 -0.38
CA PRO A 40 0.56 -4.84 0.60
C PRO A 40 0.32 -3.43 0.06
N GLN A 41 1.17 -2.91 -0.83
CA GLN A 41 0.90 -1.64 -1.52
C GLN A 41 -0.45 -1.66 -2.25
N ILE A 42 -0.71 -2.69 -3.05
CA ILE A 42 -1.93 -2.80 -3.86
C ILE A 42 -3.14 -3.15 -2.99
N VAL A 43 -3.01 -4.11 -2.08
CA VAL A 43 -4.11 -4.57 -1.23
C VAL A 43 -4.55 -3.46 -0.27
N ALA A 44 -3.63 -2.79 0.41
CA ALA A 44 -3.97 -1.72 1.34
C ALA A 44 -4.59 -0.50 0.62
N LEU A 45 -4.10 -0.14 -0.59
CA LEU A 45 -4.75 0.89 -1.40
C LEU A 45 -6.16 0.49 -1.83
N ALA A 46 -6.37 -0.74 -2.27
CA ALA A 46 -7.70 -1.22 -2.64
C ALA A 46 -8.66 -1.21 -1.45
N LYS A 47 -8.20 -1.64 -0.26
CA LYS A 47 -8.96 -1.58 0.99
C LYS A 47 -9.36 -0.15 1.35
N LEU A 48 -8.45 0.83 1.27
CA LEU A 48 -8.75 2.25 1.48
C LEU A 48 -9.83 2.77 0.54
N LEU A 49 -9.79 2.35 -0.73
CA LEU A 49 -10.75 2.78 -1.74
C LEU A 49 -12.14 2.13 -1.52
N LEU A 50 -12.19 0.87 -1.09
CA LEU A 50 -13.42 0.09 -0.92
C LEU A 50 -14.13 0.36 0.41
N ASP A 51 -13.39 0.41 1.52
CA ASP A 51 -13.97 0.42 2.87
C ASP A 51 -13.67 1.74 3.60
N PRO A 52 -14.71 2.56 3.89
CA PRO A 52 -14.56 3.80 4.62
C PRO A 52 -13.94 3.65 6.02
N TYR A 53 -14.04 2.48 6.66
CA TYR A 53 -13.45 2.24 7.98
C TYR A 53 -11.95 2.56 7.98
N TYR A 54 -11.22 2.10 6.97
CA TYR A 54 -9.77 2.31 6.86
C TYR A 54 -9.36 3.77 6.60
N ARG A 55 -10.32 4.68 6.37
CA ARG A 55 -10.07 6.13 6.20
C ARG A 55 -10.27 6.93 7.50
N THR A 56 -10.62 6.26 8.59
CA THR A 56 -10.55 6.82 9.95
C THR A 56 -9.13 6.66 10.51
N THR A 57 -8.77 7.43 11.53
CA THR A 57 -7.45 7.30 12.17
C THR A 57 -7.23 5.89 12.72
N GLU A 58 -8.24 5.34 13.40
CA GLU A 58 -8.20 3.99 13.97
C GLU A 58 -8.11 2.93 12.87
N GLY A 59 -8.99 3.01 11.85
CA GLY A 59 -8.97 2.05 10.77
C GLY A 59 -7.69 2.11 9.95
N PHE A 60 -7.10 3.29 9.76
CA PHE A 60 -5.80 3.41 9.10
C PHE A 60 -4.68 2.74 9.90
N GLN A 61 -4.68 2.86 11.22
CA GLN A 61 -3.73 2.12 12.08
C GLN A 61 -3.91 0.62 11.94
N VAL A 62 -5.14 0.12 12.01
CA VAL A 62 -5.45 -1.31 11.78
C VAL A 62 -5.01 -1.77 10.40
N LEU A 63 -5.18 -0.94 9.36
CA LEU A 63 -4.72 -1.27 8.02
C LEU A 63 -3.20 -1.42 7.95
N VAL A 64 -2.45 -0.54 8.62
CA VAL A 64 -0.99 -0.62 8.68
C VAL A 64 -0.54 -1.85 9.49
N GLU A 65 -1.14 -2.08 10.65
CA GLU A 65 -0.82 -3.26 11.48
C GLU A 65 -1.07 -4.55 10.71
N THR A 66 -2.24 -4.68 10.09
CA THR A 66 -2.61 -5.92 9.39
C THR A 66 -1.84 -6.08 8.08
N GLU A 67 -1.95 -5.17 7.12
CA GLU A 67 -1.40 -5.39 5.78
C GLU A 67 0.12 -5.22 5.70
N TRP A 68 0.73 -4.47 6.63
CA TRP A 68 2.16 -4.21 6.59
C TRP A 68 2.94 -4.96 7.67
N LEU A 69 2.49 -4.92 8.93
CA LEU A 69 3.25 -5.55 10.02
C LEU A 69 2.98 -7.06 10.09
N ASP A 70 1.72 -7.48 10.23
CA ASP A 70 1.36 -8.90 10.38
C ASP A 70 1.70 -9.72 9.13
N PHE A 71 1.52 -9.13 7.95
CA PHE A 71 1.89 -9.75 6.66
C PHE A 71 3.39 -9.64 6.32
N GLY A 72 4.20 -9.08 7.23
CA GLY A 72 5.65 -9.25 7.23
C GLY A 72 6.40 -8.36 6.24
N HIS A 73 5.94 -7.14 5.97
CA HIS A 73 6.78 -6.16 5.29
C HIS A 73 8.07 -5.96 6.08
N LYS A 74 9.22 -6.09 5.41
CA LYS A 74 10.54 -6.10 6.04
C LYS A 74 11.02 -4.68 6.40
N PHE A 75 10.29 -3.97 7.26
CA PHE A 75 10.59 -2.57 7.62
C PHE A 75 12.05 -2.35 8.05
N ALA A 76 12.61 -3.27 8.84
CA ALA A 76 14.01 -3.21 9.27
C ALA A 76 14.97 -3.14 8.05
N ASP A 77 14.92 -4.13 7.17
CA ASP A 77 15.76 -4.20 5.98
C ASP A 77 15.51 -3.01 5.02
N ARG A 78 14.23 -2.72 4.76
CA ARG A 78 13.79 -1.68 3.80
C ARG A 78 14.20 -0.27 4.23
N CYS A 79 14.21 -0.01 5.53
CA CYS A 79 14.64 1.26 6.12
C CYS A 79 16.13 1.29 6.49
N GLY A 80 16.84 0.15 6.40
CA GLY A 80 18.24 0.05 6.81
C GLY A 80 18.43 0.12 8.33
N HIS A 81 17.46 -0.37 9.09
CA HIS A 81 17.55 -0.58 10.53
C HIS A 81 17.83 -2.07 10.81
N GLY A 82 18.80 -2.41 11.66
CA GLY A 82 19.07 -3.79 12.08
C GLY A 82 20.38 -4.36 11.56
N GLU A 83 20.56 -5.67 11.73
CA GLU A 83 21.85 -6.35 11.51
C GLU A 83 22.34 -6.29 10.06
N ASN A 84 21.41 -6.22 9.10
CA ASN A 84 21.71 -6.14 7.66
C ASN A 84 21.69 -4.70 7.12
N SER A 85 21.87 -3.68 7.97
CA SER A 85 21.77 -2.28 7.53
C SER A 85 22.71 -1.96 6.37
N ASP A 86 23.86 -2.64 6.27
CA ASP A 86 24.88 -2.36 5.26
C ASP A 86 24.52 -2.89 3.86
N ASP A 87 23.51 -3.77 3.74
CA ASP A 87 23.03 -4.22 2.43
C ASP A 87 22.14 -3.15 1.78
N LEU A 88 22.77 -2.33 0.95
CA LEU A 88 22.10 -1.26 0.22
C LEU A 88 21.10 -1.77 -0.83
N ASN A 89 21.14 -3.05 -1.23
CA ASN A 89 20.21 -3.60 -2.23
C ASN A 89 18.83 -3.90 -1.64
N GLU A 90 18.75 -4.15 -0.33
CA GLU A 90 17.50 -4.42 0.36
C GLU A 90 16.75 -3.15 0.77
N ARG A 91 17.44 -2.00 0.79
CA ARG A 91 16.84 -0.69 1.11
C ARG A 91 16.00 -0.18 -0.04
N CYS A 92 14.70 0.01 0.19
CA CYS A 92 13.83 0.63 -0.80
C CYS A 92 12.59 1.31 -0.18
N PRO A 93 12.07 2.37 -0.82
CA PRO A 93 11.04 3.24 -0.23
C PRO A 93 9.61 2.71 -0.44
N VAL A 94 9.37 1.40 -0.24
CA VAL A 94 8.08 0.74 -0.56
C VAL A 94 6.92 1.32 0.25
N PHE A 95 7.07 1.41 1.58
CA PHE A 95 6.06 2.00 2.44
C PHE A 95 5.87 3.51 2.17
N LEU A 96 6.95 4.23 1.88
CA LEU A 96 6.89 5.65 1.55
C LEU A 96 6.13 5.90 0.23
N GLN A 97 6.32 5.05 -0.79
CA GLN A 97 5.54 5.12 -2.02
C GLN A 97 4.04 4.94 -1.75
N TRP A 98 3.68 4.02 -0.85
CA TRP A 98 2.30 3.82 -0.46
C TRP A 98 1.73 5.02 0.29
N LEU A 99 2.46 5.59 1.25
CA LEU A 99 2.05 6.82 1.94
C LEU A 99 1.88 8.01 0.97
N ASP A 100 2.72 8.13 -0.06
CA ASP A 100 2.53 9.15 -1.09
C ASP A 100 1.24 8.90 -1.88
N CYS A 101 0.94 7.64 -2.25
CA CYS A 101 -0.36 7.31 -2.84
C CYS A 101 -1.55 7.68 -1.92
N VAL A 102 -1.47 7.43 -0.61
CA VAL A 102 -2.49 7.84 0.37
C VAL A 102 -2.62 9.37 0.38
N HIS A 103 -1.51 10.09 0.40
CA HIS A 103 -1.50 11.55 0.32
C HIS A 103 -2.15 12.06 -0.98
N GLN A 104 -1.89 11.43 -2.13
CA GLN A 104 -2.57 11.79 -3.38
C GLN A 104 -4.09 11.58 -3.29
N LEU A 105 -4.57 10.56 -2.58
CA LEU A 105 -5.99 10.34 -2.35
C LEU A 105 -6.58 11.41 -1.43
N GLN A 106 -5.93 11.74 -0.32
CA GLN A 106 -6.36 12.82 0.58
C GLN A 106 -6.46 14.17 -0.15
N ARG A 107 -5.49 14.47 -1.04
CA ARG A 107 -5.52 15.69 -1.85
C ARG A 107 -6.67 15.74 -2.84
N GLN A 108 -7.07 14.60 -3.41
CA GLN A 108 -8.16 14.51 -4.38
C GLN A 108 -9.53 14.45 -3.69
N PHE A 109 -9.59 13.92 -2.47
CA PHE A 109 -10.82 13.68 -1.70
C PHE A 109 -10.69 14.24 -0.27
N PRO A 110 -10.63 15.58 -0.12
CA PRO A 110 -10.29 16.23 1.15
C PRO A 110 -11.29 15.99 2.29
N CYS A 111 -12.50 15.54 1.99
CA CYS A 111 -13.56 15.25 2.98
C CYS A 111 -13.80 13.76 3.16
N SER A 112 -12.96 12.88 2.61
CA SER A 112 -13.15 11.42 2.66
C SER A 112 -12.27 10.72 3.69
N PHE A 113 -11.39 11.45 4.37
CA PHE A 113 -10.49 10.97 5.41
C PHE A 113 -10.71 11.81 6.67
N GLU A 114 -10.56 11.20 7.84
CA GLU A 114 -10.43 11.90 9.14
C GLU A 114 -9.05 12.58 9.27
#